data_AF-A0A0D8IA11-F1
#
_entry.id   AF-A0A0D8IA11-F1
#
_cell.length_a   1.000
_cell.length_b   1.000
_cell.length_c   1.000
_cell.angle_alpha   90.00
_cell.angle_beta   90.00
_cell.angle_gamma   90.00
#
_symmetry.space_group_name_H-M   'P 1'
#
loop_
_entity.id
_entity.type
_entity.pdbx_description
1 polymer ?
#
loop_
_entity_poly.entity_id
_entity_poly.type
_entity_poly.pdbx_seq_one_letter_code
_entity_poly.pdbx_strand_id
1 'polypeptide(L)'
;MVDFLGWLNIFLILFAIALYPVKKASMIFLRKNIIKSIKWIKYYRIMSTLHPYVGGLIVLVGCLHSYLAMGGFKLHSGSFILGTVILMGMIAILGRKIKGFNKSWRLTHKILGVFVFAFIINHLL
;
A
#
# COMPACT_ATOMS: atom_id res chain seq x y z
N MET A 1 22.55 -4.62 -4.28
CA MET A 1 21.31 -4.80 -5.10
C MET A 1 20.12 -5.20 -4.23
N VAL A 2 20.27 -6.17 -3.32
CA VAL A 2 19.23 -6.58 -2.37
C VAL A 2 18.74 -5.40 -1.51
N ASP A 3 19.65 -4.64 -0.90
CA ASP A 3 19.30 -3.50 -0.03
C ASP A 3 18.53 -2.41 -0.78
N PHE A 4 18.96 -2.09 -2.01
CA PHE A 4 18.28 -1.13 -2.86
C PHE A 4 16.83 -1.54 -3.13
N LEU A 5 16.59 -2.81 -3.47
CA LEU A 5 15.23 -3.31 -3.68
C LEU A 5 14.39 -3.26 -2.39
N GLY A 6 15.01 -3.52 -1.23
CA GLY A 6 14.35 -3.39 0.07
C GLY A 6 13.89 -1.96 0.34
N TRP A 7 14.80 -0.98 0.21
CA TRP A 7 14.49 0.44 0.38
C TRP A 7 13.48 0.97 -0.65
N LEU A 8 13.61 0.54 -1.91
CA LEU A 8 12.63 0.86 -2.96
C LEU A 8 11.24 0.34 -2.57
N ASN A 9 11.15 -0.88 -2.05
CA ASN A 9 9.88 -1.47 -1.64
C ASN A 9 9.24 -0.69 -0.48
N ILE A 10 10.04 -0.29 0.51
CA ILE A 10 9.59 0.56 1.63
C ILE A 10 9.07 1.90 1.11
N PHE A 11 9.81 2.56 0.21
CA PHE A 11 9.39 3.83 -0.39
C PHE A 11 8.03 3.70 -1.10
N LEU A 12 7.83 2.65 -1.89
CA LEU A 12 6.56 2.40 -2.59
C LEU A 12 5.41 2.16 -1.61
N ILE A 13 5.65 1.42 -0.52
CA ILE A 13 4.64 1.19 0.52
C ILE A 13 4.28 2.51 1.22
N LEU A 14 5.27 3.34 1.56
CA LEU A 14 5.03 4.67 2.15
C LEU A 14 4.23 5.56 1.19
N PHE A 15 4.54 5.54 -0.11
CA PHE A 15 3.75 6.24 -1.12
C PHE A 15 2.30 5.76 -1.14
N ALA A 16 2.08 4.44 -1.07
CA ALA A 16 0.73 3.86 -1.02
C ALA A 16 -0.04 4.26 0.25
N ILE A 17 0.63 4.29 1.42
CA ILE A 17 0.05 4.72 2.70
C ILE A 17 -0.31 6.22 2.66
N ALA A 18 0.54 7.04 2.05
CA ALA A 18 0.36 8.50 1.94
C ALA A 18 -0.93 8.90 1.19
N LEU A 19 -1.55 7.99 0.42
CA LEU A 19 -2.84 8.26 -0.23
C LEU A 19 -3.93 8.69 0.78
N TYR A 20 -3.96 8.10 1.98
CA TYR A 20 -4.97 8.40 2.98
C TYR A 20 -4.83 9.82 3.59
N PRO A 21 -3.66 10.26 4.08
CA PRO A 21 -3.50 11.63 4.55
C PRO A 21 -3.71 12.66 3.43
N VAL A 22 -3.31 12.37 2.18
CA VAL A 22 -3.56 13.26 1.03
C VAL A 22 -5.06 13.41 0.76
N LYS A 23 -5.84 12.32 0.85
CA LYS A 23 -7.31 12.38 0.80
C LYS A 23 -7.90 13.21 1.94
N LYS A 24 -7.39 13.04 3.16
CA LYS A 24 -7.88 13.79 4.33
C LYS A 24 -7.59 15.29 4.18
N ALA A 25 -6.39 15.63 3.72
CA ALA A 25 -5.99 17.00 3.44
C ALA A 25 -6.90 17.65 2.38
N SER A 26 -7.20 16.97 1.27
CA SER A 26 -8.06 17.51 0.22
C SER A 26 -9.47 17.88 0.73
N MET A 27 -10.05 17.04 1.59
CA MET A 27 -11.35 17.30 2.22
C MET A 27 -11.32 18.43 3.25
N ILE A 28 -10.24 18.53 4.05
CA ILE A 28 -10.08 19.63 5.03
C ILE A 28 -9.92 20.97 4.31
N PHE A 29 -9.09 21.03 3.28
CA PHE A 29 -8.87 22.27 2.53
C PHE A 29 -10.10 22.68 1.72
N LEU A 30 -10.96 21.75 1.29
CA LEU A 30 -12.24 22.08 0.65
C LEU A 30 -13.10 22.99 1.55
N ARG A 31 -13.08 22.76 2.87
CA ARG A 31 -13.84 23.57 3.84
C ARG A 31 -13.22 24.93 4.14
N LYS A 32 -11.91 25.12 3.90
CA LYS A 32 -11.17 26.33 4.30
C LYS A 32 -10.74 27.22 3.14
N ASN A 33 -10.37 26.64 2.00
CA ASN A 33 -9.83 27.36 0.85
C ASN A 33 -9.98 26.53 -0.43
N ILE A 34 -10.92 26.93 -1.29
CA ILE A 34 -11.27 26.24 -2.54
C ILE A 34 -10.06 26.09 -3.47
N ILE A 35 -9.23 27.13 -3.63
CA ILE A 35 -8.08 27.10 -4.56
C ILE A 35 -7.02 26.09 -4.09
N LYS A 36 -6.70 26.06 -2.79
CA LYS A 36 -5.80 25.03 -2.23
C LYS A 36 -6.42 23.64 -2.35
N SER A 37 -7.73 23.50 -2.17
CA SER A 37 -8.43 22.24 -2.32
C SER A 37 -8.27 21.64 -3.72
N ILE A 38 -8.38 22.45 -4.78
CA ILE A 38 -8.22 21.99 -6.16
C ILE A 38 -6.86 21.32 -6.39
N LYS A 39 -5.77 21.91 -5.85
CA LYS A 39 -4.42 21.30 -5.93
C LYS A 39 -4.35 19.95 -5.23
N TRP A 40 -4.86 19.85 -4.00
CA TRP A 40 -4.88 18.60 -3.23
C TRP A 40 -5.77 17.53 -3.86
N ILE A 41 -6.89 17.91 -4.46
CA ILE A 41 -7.77 17.00 -5.22
C ILE A 41 -7.03 16.44 -6.43
N LYS A 42 -6.26 17.27 -7.16
CA LYS A 42 -5.43 16.81 -8.28
C LYS A 42 -4.40 15.77 -7.85
N TYR A 43 -3.67 16.03 -6.76
CA TYR A 43 -2.71 15.07 -6.21
C TYR A 43 -3.36 13.78 -5.75
N TYR A 44 -4.47 13.88 -5.01
CA TYR A 44 -5.25 12.70 -4.61
C TYR A 44 -5.69 11.87 -5.80
N ARG A 45 -6.17 12.50 -6.88
CA ARG A 45 -6.64 11.80 -8.08
C ARG A 45 -5.49 11.06 -8.77
N ILE A 46 -4.34 11.70 -8.93
CA ILE A 46 -3.13 11.08 -9.50
C ILE A 46 -2.70 9.88 -8.64
N MET A 47 -2.54 10.09 -7.32
CA MET A 47 -2.13 9.02 -6.42
C MET A 47 -3.14 7.87 -6.38
N SER A 48 -4.44 8.16 -6.40
CA SER A 48 -5.49 7.14 -6.40
C SER A 48 -5.49 6.31 -7.68
N THR A 49 -5.18 6.92 -8.82
CA THR A 49 -5.03 6.21 -10.10
C THR A 49 -3.77 5.35 -10.12
N LEU A 50 -2.66 5.85 -9.55
CA LEU A 50 -1.38 5.15 -9.51
C LEU A 50 -1.34 4.04 -8.45
N HIS A 51 -2.12 4.15 -7.37
CA HIS A 51 -2.13 3.24 -6.23
C HIS A 51 -2.20 1.74 -6.61
N PRO A 52 -3.12 1.27 -7.48
CA PRO A 52 -3.13 -0.15 -7.87
C PRO A 52 -1.86 -0.59 -8.61
N TYR A 53 -1.28 0.28 -9.46
CA TYR A 53 -0.03 -0.01 -10.17
C TYR A 53 1.16 -0.05 -9.21
N VAL A 54 1.22 0.88 -8.26
CA VAL A 54 2.21 0.88 -7.18
C VAL A 54 2.08 -0.39 -6.35
N GLY A 55 0.85 -0.81 -6.02
CA GLY A 55 0.59 -2.08 -5.33
C GLY A 55 1.16 -3.29 -6.08
N GLY A 56 0.94 -3.36 -7.39
CA GLY A 56 1.54 -4.40 -8.24
C GLY A 56 3.07 -4.34 -8.24
N LEU A 57 3.65 -3.14 -8.28
CA LEU A 57 5.10 -2.94 -8.27
C LEU A 57 5.72 -3.36 -6.93
N ILE A 58 5.05 -3.09 -5.80
CA ILE A 58 5.48 -3.57 -4.46
C ILE A 58 5.57 -5.09 -4.43
N VAL A 59 4.58 -5.79 -5.01
CA VAL A 59 4.59 -7.26 -5.07
C VAL A 59 5.77 -7.75 -5.93
N LEU A 60 5.96 -7.18 -7.13
CA LEU A 60 7.05 -7.57 -8.02
C LEU A 60 8.44 -7.33 -7.40
N VAL A 61 8.67 -6.13 -6.87
CA VAL A 61 9.93 -5.77 -6.20
C VAL A 61 10.15 -6.63 -4.96
N GLY A 62 9.11 -6.88 -4.16
CA GLY A 62 9.15 -7.76 -2.99
C GLY A 62 9.51 -9.21 -3.31
N CYS A 63 8.93 -9.77 -4.37
CA CYS A 63 9.29 -11.10 -4.87
C CYS A 63 10.76 -11.18 -5.30
N LEU A 64 11.22 -10.20 -6.09
CA LEU A 64 12.62 -10.14 -6.55
C LEU A 64 13.59 -9.98 -5.38
N HIS A 65 13.29 -9.07 -4.45
CA HIS A 65 14.08 -8.88 -3.24
C HIS A 65 14.17 -10.17 -2.41
N SER A 66 13.03 -10.85 -2.19
CA SER A 66 12.99 -12.10 -1.42
C SER A 66 13.82 -13.21 -2.07
N TYR A 67 13.70 -13.37 -3.40
CA TYR A 67 14.45 -14.37 -4.15
C TYR A 67 15.96 -14.14 -4.06
N LEU A 68 16.40 -12.88 -4.24
CA LEU A 68 17.82 -12.52 -4.18
C LEU A 68 18.38 -12.58 -2.76
N ALA A 69 17.59 -12.26 -1.74
CA ALA A 69 18.04 -12.27 -0.35
C ALA A 69 18.16 -13.70 0.22
N MET A 70 17.25 -14.59 -0.15
CA MET A 70 17.12 -15.90 0.53
C MET A 70 17.38 -17.12 -0.39
N GLY A 71 17.56 -16.89 -1.68
CA GLY A 71 17.70 -17.95 -2.70
C GLY A 71 16.41 -18.72 -2.98
N GLY A 72 15.24 -18.17 -2.62
CA GLY A 72 13.94 -18.82 -2.76
C GLY A 72 12.86 -18.26 -1.83
N PHE A 73 11.68 -18.91 -1.80
CA PHE A 73 10.61 -18.59 -0.85
C PHE A 73 10.86 -19.28 0.48
N LYS A 74 11.33 -18.52 1.47
CA LYS A 74 11.45 -18.96 2.86
C LYS A 74 10.56 -18.07 3.75
N LEU A 75 9.99 -18.67 4.80
CA LEU A 75 9.26 -17.90 5.80
C LEU A 75 10.24 -17.04 6.59
N HIS A 76 10.07 -15.72 6.47
CA HIS A 76 10.89 -14.71 7.13
C HIS A 76 10.05 -13.43 7.37
N SER A 77 10.54 -12.47 8.16
CA SER A 77 9.82 -11.23 8.46
C SER A 77 9.35 -10.48 7.20
N GLY A 78 10.17 -10.45 6.14
CA GLY A 78 9.79 -9.88 4.84
C GLY A 78 8.67 -10.63 4.09
N SER A 79 8.54 -11.94 4.31
CA SER A 79 7.48 -12.75 3.68
C SER A 79 6.09 -12.39 4.21
N PHE A 80 5.98 -11.99 5.48
CA PHE A 80 4.71 -11.49 6.06
C PHE A 80 4.30 -10.17 5.42
N ILE A 81 5.24 -9.27 5.13
CA ILE A 81 4.95 -8.02 4.40
C ILE A 81 4.41 -8.35 3.01
N LEU A 82 5.13 -9.17 2.24
CA LEU A 82 4.75 -9.55 0.88
C LEU A 82 3.39 -10.24 0.84
N GLY A 83 3.17 -11.24 1.71
CA GLY A 83 1.90 -11.95 1.81
C GLY A 83 0.74 -11.03 2.17
N THR A 84 0.95 -10.08 3.10
CA THR A 84 -0.08 -9.12 3.49
C THR A 84 -0.43 -8.16 2.34
N VAL A 85 0.57 -7.68 1.58
CA VAL A 85 0.32 -6.82 0.40
C VAL A 85 -0.43 -7.58 -0.69
N ILE A 86 -0.08 -8.84 -0.96
CA ILE A 86 -0.80 -9.69 -1.91
C ILE A 86 -2.25 -9.84 -1.47
N LEU A 87 -2.48 -10.16 -0.19
CA LEU A 87 -3.82 -10.28 0.38
C LEU A 87 -4.61 -8.96 0.27
N MET A 88 -3.97 -7.80 0.51
CA MET A 88 -4.58 -6.48 0.31
C MET A 88 -5.05 -6.28 -1.13
N GLY A 89 -4.24 -6.66 -2.11
CA GLY A 89 -4.58 -6.62 -3.53
C GLY A 89 -5.77 -7.52 -3.87
N MET A 90 -5.75 -8.77 -3.37
CA MET A 90 -6.86 -9.71 -3.53
C MET A 90 -8.17 -9.17 -2.95
N ILE A 91 -8.13 -8.61 -1.73
CA ILE A 91 -9.29 -8.00 -1.08
C ILE A 91 -9.82 -6.81 -1.86
N ALA A 92 -8.94 -5.99 -2.45
CA ALA A 92 -9.36 -4.84 -3.26
C ALA A 92 -10.10 -5.27 -4.54
N ILE A 93 -9.73 -6.40 -5.14
CA ILE A 93 -10.33 -6.94 -6.37
C ILE A 93 -11.59 -7.75 -6.06
N LEU A 94 -11.51 -8.71 -5.14
CA LEU A 94 -12.57 -9.66 -4.82
C LEU A 94 -13.62 -9.07 -3.89
N GLY A 95 -13.21 -8.20 -2.96
CA GLY A 95 -14.12 -7.67 -1.94
C GLY A 95 -15.23 -6.81 -2.52
N ARG A 96 -15.03 -6.20 -3.70
CA ARG A 96 -16.09 -5.48 -4.42
C ARG A 96 -17.12 -6.40 -5.08
N LYS A 97 -16.75 -7.66 -5.35
CA LYS A 97 -17.59 -8.63 -6.09
C LYS A 97 -18.42 -9.52 -5.15
N ILE A 98 -17.95 -9.72 -3.91
CA ILE A 98 -18.62 -10.60 -2.93
C ILE A 98 -19.68 -9.80 -2.16
N LYS A 99 -20.96 -10.17 -2.30
CA LYS A 99 -22.10 -9.43 -1.70
C LYS A 99 -21.94 -9.16 -0.19
N GLY A 100 -21.52 -10.17 0.58
CA GLY A 100 -21.31 -10.02 2.03
C GLY A 100 -20.10 -9.17 2.42
N PHE A 101 -19.10 -9.06 1.55
CA PHE A 101 -17.83 -8.40 1.84
C PHE A 101 -17.70 -7.01 1.20
N ASN A 102 -18.62 -6.63 0.30
CA ASN A 102 -18.61 -5.33 -0.38
C ASN A 102 -18.71 -4.13 0.59
N LYS A 103 -19.34 -4.31 1.76
CA LYS A 103 -19.45 -3.25 2.77
C LYS A 103 -18.18 -3.11 3.62
N SER A 104 -17.44 -4.20 3.83
CA SER A 104 -16.30 -4.25 4.76
C SER A 104 -14.92 -4.30 4.10
N TRP A 105 -14.81 -4.59 2.79
CA TRP A 105 -13.51 -4.75 2.12
C TRP A 105 -12.58 -3.54 2.29
N ARG A 106 -13.12 -2.32 2.30
CA ARG A 106 -12.34 -1.09 2.53
C ARG A 106 -11.79 -1.03 3.94
N LEU A 107 -12.56 -1.47 4.93
CA LEU A 107 -12.11 -1.53 6.32
C LEU A 107 -11.03 -2.60 6.46
N THR A 108 -11.27 -3.79 5.91
CA THR A 108 -10.28 -4.89 5.96
C THR A 108 -8.98 -4.50 5.26
N HIS A 109 -9.04 -3.89 4.08
CA HIS A 109 -7.85 -3.39 3.37
C HIS A 109 -7.07 -2.36 4.20
N LYS A 110 -7.77 -1.44 4.90
CA LYS A 110 -7.12 -0.48 5.81
C LYS A 110 -6.46 -1.16 7.01
N ILE A 111 -7.13 -2.13 7.62
CA ILE A 111 -6.60 -2.89 8.77
C ILE A 111 -5.33 -3.64 8.34
N LEU A 112 -5.34 -4.28 7.16
CA LEU A 112 -4.14 -4.90 6.61
C LEU A 112 -3.01 -3.89 6.36
N GLY A 113 -3.33 -2.65 5.96
CA GLY A 113 -2.33 -1.58 5.86
C GLY A 113 -1.62 -1.29 7.20
N VAL A 114 -2.33 -1.39 8.33
CA VAL A 114 -1.71 -1.26 9.66
C VAL A 114 -0.78 -2.44 9.94
N PHE A 115 -1.19 -3.66 9.59
CA PHE A 115 -0.34 -4.85 9.71
C PHE A 115 0.92 -4.76 8.83
N VAL A 116 0.79 -4.29 7.58
CA VAL A 116 1.95 -4.04 6.71
C VAL A 116 2.94 -3.10 7.40
N PHE A 117 2.45 -2.00 7.98
CA PHE A 117 3.31 -1.05 8.67
C PHE A 117 4.01 -1.67 9.90
N ALA A 118 3.27 -2.44 10.71
CA ALA A 118 3.84 -3.15 11.86
C ALA A 118 4.90 -4.18 11.43
N PHE A 119 4.65 -4.94 10.35
CA PHE A 119 5.61 -5.91 9.82
C PHE A 119 6.85 -5.24 9.22
N ILE A 120 6.74 -4.05 8.61
CA ILE A 120 7.90 -3.27 8.16
C ILE A 120 8.78 -2.89 9.35
N ILE A 121 8.19 -2.37 10.43
CA ILE A 121 8.95 -2.03 11.65
C ILE A 121 9.66 -3.27 12.18
N ASN A 122 8.95 -4.39 12.31
CA ASN A 122 9.52 -5.66 12.78
C ASN A 122 10.59 -6.24 11.82
N HIS A 123 10.55 -5.92 10.53
CA HIS A 123 11.55 -6.40 9.57
C HIS A 123 12.82 -5.54 9.56
N LEU A 124 12.71 -4.28 10.00
CA LEU A 124 13.82 -3.33 10.07
C LEU A 124 14.59 -3.40 11.41
N LEU A 125 13.96 -3.92 12.46
CA LEU A 125 14.58 -4.18 13.77
C LEU A 125 15.29 -5.54 13.76
#